data_AF-A0A554W7Z2-F1
#
_entry.id   AF-A0A554W7Z2-F1
#
_cell.length_a   1.000
_cell.length_b   1.000
_cell.length_c   1.000
_cell.angle_alpha   90.00
_cell.angle_beta   90.00
_cell.angle_gamma   90.00
#
_symmetry.space_group_name_H-M   'P 1'
#
loop_
_entity.id
_entity.type
_entity.pdbx_description
1 polymer ?
#
loop_
_entity_poly.entity_id
_entity_poly.type
_entity_poly.pdbx_seq_one_letter_code
_entity_poly.pdbx_strand_id
1 'polypeptide(L)'
;MTALTEEYLVLCRQWARAQRHAEHGLRLWQQQCQALERDVIRLRGRLLAVRTALLWGLPVALSWTSTATARMVQTLASPQAPEQAARVLCRVGCQGHAHPALDADGSCRWHGGACAAATEVNAQTQSIG
;
A
#
# COMPACT_ATOMS: atom_id res chain seq x y z
N MET A 1 -19.13 -31.83 32.20
CA MET A 1 -19.56 -31.89 30.78
C MET A 1 -20.00 -30.53 30.23
N THR A 2 -20.52 -29.61 31.03
CA THR A 2 -20.98 -28.27 30.61
C THR A 2 -19.86 -27.27 30.25
N ALA A 3 -18.70 -27.36 30.91
CA ALA A 3 -17.55 -26.49 30.62
C ALA A 3 -17.03 -26.65 29.17
N LEU A 4 -16.94 -27.89 28.68
CA LEU A 4 -16.46 -28.18 27.33
C LEU A 4 -17.43 -27.65 26.25
N THR A 5 -18.73 -27.66 26.53
CA THR A 5 -19.73 -27.07 25.63
C THR A 5 -19.65 -25.54 25.59
N GLU A 6 -19.31 -24.90 26.71
CA GLU A 6 -19.16 -23.44 26.77
C GLU A 6 -17.93 -22.97 25.99
N GLU A 7 -16.78 -23.65 26.17
CA GLU A 7 -15.56 -23.40 25.40
C GLU A 7 -15.77 -23.57 23.89
N TYR A 8 -16.46 -24.64 23.49
CA TYR A 8 -16.81 -24.87 22.08
C TYR A 8 -17.62 -23.72 21.48
N LEU A 9 -18.62 -23.21 22.21
CA LEU A 9 -19.43 -22.09 21.75
C LEU A 9 -18.62 -20.79 21.61
N VAL A 10 -17.67 -20.54 22.52
CA VAL A 10 -16.76 -19.39 22.42
C VAL A 10 -15.91 -19.51 21.15
N LEU A 11 -15.33 -20.68 20.89
CA LEU A 11 -14.56 -20.95 19.67
C LEU A 11 -15.41 -20.76 18.41
N CYS A 12 -16.63 -21.29 18.37
CA CYS A 12 -17.53 -21.09 17.23
C CYS A 12 -17.82 -19.60 16.98
N ARG A 13 -18.03 -18.80 18.02
CA ARG A 13 -18.26 -17.35 17.88
C ARG A 13 -17.03 -16.62 17.36
N GLN A 14 -15.86 -16.96 17.88
CA GLN A 14 -14.59 -16.37 17.43
C GLN A 14 -14.32 -16.72 15.97
N TRP A 15 -14.51 -17.98 15.60
CA TRP A 15 -14.36 -18.43 14.22
C TRP A 15 -15.34 -17.75 13.27
N ALA A 16 -16.62 -17.67 13.65
CA ALA A 16 -17.62 -16.96 12.86
C ALA A 16 -17.29 -15.47 12.68
N ARG A 17 -16.70 -14.82 13.70
CA ARG A 17 -16.22 -13.42 13.58
C ARG A 17 -15.03 -13.33 12.63
N ALA A 18 -14.04 -14.22 12.76
CA ALA A 18 -12.89 -14.27 11.86
C ALA A 18 -13.31 -14.50 10.40
N GLN A 19 -14.25 -15.43 10.16
CA GLN A 19 -14.81 -15.70 8.85
C GLN A 19 -15.48 -14.47 8.25
N ARG A 20 -16.31 -13.74 9.02
CA ARG A 20 -16.96 -12.51 8.53
C ARG A 20 -15.94 -11.44 8.14
N HIS A 21 -14.84 -11.30 8.90
CA HIS A 21 -13.77 -10.36 8.53
C HIS A 21 -13.04 -10.79 7.26
N ALA A 22 -12.74 -12.08 7.12
CA ALA A 22 -12.12 -12.62 5.92
C ALA A 22 -12.99 -12.42 4.68
N GLU A 23 -14.29 -12.73 4.76
CA GLU A 23 -15.25 -12.51 3.68
C GLU A 23 -15.39 -11.03 3.31
N HIS A 24 -15.38 -10.15 4.31
CA HIS A 24 -15.41 -8.70 4.08
C HIS A 24 -14.15 -8.23 3.36
N GLY A 25 -12.97 -8.65 3.82
CA GLY A 25 -11.70 -8.34 3.17
C GLY A 25 -11.64 -8.85 1.73
N LEU A 26 -12.10 -10.08 1.48
CA LEU A 26 -12.15 -10.66 0.14
C LEU A 26 -13.06 -9.87 -0.80
N ARG A 27 -14.25 -9.45 -0.33
CA ARG A 27 -15.18 -8.63 -1.11
C ARG A 27 -14.57 -7.27 -1.47
N LEU A 28 -13.94 -6.59 -0.51
CA LEU A 28 -13.29 -5.31 -0.76
C LEU A 28 -12.14 -5.45 -1.77
N TRP A 29 -11.32 -6.48 -1.61
CA TRP A 29 -10.21 -6.76 -2.53
C TRP A 29 -10.73 -7.06 -3.95
N GLN A 30 -11.76 -7.90 -4.09
CA GLN A 30 -12.37 -8.20 -5.38
C GLN A 30 -12.94 -6.94 -6.06
N GLN A 31 -13.58 -6.05 -5.31
CA GLN A 31 -14.08 -4.77 -5.83
C GLN A 31 -12.94 -3.88 -6.34
N GLN A 32 -11.81 -3.83 -5.63
CA GLN A 32 -10.62 -3.08 -6.04
C GLN A 32 -10.00 -3.66 -7.31
N CYS A 33 -9.85 -4.99 -7.40
CA CYS A 33 -9.38 -5.66 -8.61
C CYS A 33 -10.26 -5.34 -9.82
N GLN A 34 -11.57 -5.46 -9.68
CA GLN A 34 -12.52 -5.13 -10.75
C GLN A 34 -12.47 -3.64 -11.17
N ALA A 35 -12.20 -2.73 -10.23
CA ALA A 35 -12.01 -1.32 -10.55
C ALA A 35 -10.72 -1.11 -11.38
N LEU A 36 -9.61 -1.71 -10.95
CA LEU A 36 -8.33 -1.61 -11.66
C LEU A 36 -8.39 -2.27 -13.04
N GLU A 37 -9.03 -3.43 -13.17
CA GLU A 37 -9.23 -4.11 -14.46
C GLU A 37 -9.97 -3.22 -15.46
N ARG A 38 -11.06 -2.57 -15.02
CA ARG A 38 -11.81 -1.61 -15.85
C ARG A 38 -10.94 -0.44 -16.28
N ASP A 39 -10.13 0.11 -15.37
CA ASP A 39 -9.24 1.22 -15.66
C ASP A 39 -8.14 0.79 -16.66
N VAL A 40 -7.56 -0.41 -16.51
CA VAL A 40 -6.58 -0.96 -17.46
C VAL A 40 -7.17 -1.12 -18.85
N ILE A 41 -8.36 -1.73 -18.97
CA ILE A 41 -9.04 -1.91 -20.26
C ILE A 41 -9.32 -0.56 -20.90
N ARG A 42 -9.84 0.41 -20.13
CA ARG A 42 -10.13 1.76 -20.61
C ARG A 42 -8.87 2.48 -21.10
N LEU A 43 -7.79 2.43 -20.34
CA LEU A 43 -6.53 3.07 -20.69
C LEU A 43 -5.88 2.42 -21.93
N ARG A 44 -5.92 1.10 -22.03
CA ARG A 44 -5.46 0.38 -23.23
C ARG A 44 -6.29 0.75 -24.46
N GLY A 45 -7.62 0.80 -24.34
CA GLY A 45 -8.51 1.23 -25.42
C GLY A 45 -8.20 2.64 -25.90
N ARG A 46 -7.95 3.58 -24.97
CA ARG A 46 -7.52 4.94 -25.30
C ARG A 46 -6.18 4.98 -26.02
N LEU A 47 -5.18 4.23 -25.52
CA LEU A 47 -3.86 4.17 -26.15
C LEU A 47 -3.95 3.62 -27.58
N LEU A 48 -4.74 2.56 -27.79
CA LEU A 48 -4.98 2.00 -29.11
C LEU A 48 -5.64 3.04 -30.04
N ALA A 49 -6.69 3.73 -29.57
CA ALA A 49 -7.35 4.76 -30.37
C ALA A 49 -6.41 5.90 -30.78
N VAL A 50 -5.60 6.41 -29.83
CA VAL A 50 -4.60 7.45 -30.11
C VAL A 50 -3.56 6.97 -31.11
N ARG A 51 -2.99 5.77 -30.89
CA ARG A 51 -1.97 5.21 -31.78
C ARG A 51 -2.51 4.98 -33.19
N THR A 52 -3.73 4.48 -33.30
CA THR A 52 -4.42 4.33 -34.59
C THR A 52 -4.62 5.68 -35.25
N ALA A 53 -5.17 6.67 -34.55
CA ALA A 53 -5.35 8.01 -35.12
C ALA A 53 -4.03 8.62 -35.64
N LEU A 54 -2.94 8.48 -34.89
CA LEU A 54 -1.61 8.93 -35.33
C LEU A 54 -1.12 8.18 -36.58
N LEU A 55 -1.31 6.85 -36.64
CA LEU A 55 -0.93 6.05 -37.80
C LEU A 55 -1.69 6.46 -39.07
N TRP A 56 -2.95 6.87 -38.92
CA TRP A 56 -3.82 7.30 -40.01
C TRP A 56 -3.82 8.82 -40.25
N GLY A 57 -2.96 9.58 -39.57
CA GLY A 57 -2.86 11.03 -39.72
C GLY A 57 -4.10 11.82 -39.27
N LEU A 58 -4.94 11.23 -38.42
CA LEU A 58 -6.14 11.87 -37.90
C LEU A 58 -5.80 12.82 -36.73
N PRO A 59 -6.52 13.95 -36.60
CA PRO A 59 -6.32 14.86 -35.47
C PRO A 59 -6.72 14.19 -34.14
N VAL A 60 -5.78 14.13 -33.18
CA VAL A 60 -6.01 13.53 -31.86
C VAL A 60 -6.42 14.61 -30.86
N ALA A 61 -7.61 14.49 -30.28
CA ALA A 61 -8.05 15.37 -29.19
C ALA A 61 -7.28 15.06 -27.89
N LEU A 62 -6.40 15.96 -27.46
CA LEU A 62 -5.65 15.87 -26.20
C LEU A 62 -6.54 15.81 -24.94
N SER A 63 -7.83 16.11 -25.05
CA SER A 63 -8.80 15.93 -23.97
C SER A 63 -8.98 14.45 -23.57
N TRP A 64 -8.55 13.50 -24.39
CA TRP A 64 -8.67 12.06 -24.11
C TRP A 64 -7.61 11.53 -23.14
N THR A 65 -6.48 12.24 -23.01
CA THR A 65 -5.35 11.87 -22.13
C THR A 65 -5.42 12.50 -20.73
N SER A 66 -6.25 13.54 -20.54
CA SER A 66 -6.19 14.40 -19.34
C SER A 66 -6.64 13.71 -18.03
N THR A 67 -7.45 12.67 -18.11
CA THR A 67 -8.00 12.03 -16.89
C THR A 67 -7.00 11.16 -16.15
N ALA A 68 -5.99 10.60 -16.84
CA ALA A 68 -4.92 9.83 -16.19
C ALA A 68 -3.88 10.76 -15.54
N THR A 69 -3.53 11.85 -16.22
CA THR A 69 -2.62 12.87 -15.68
C THR A 69 -3.22 13.62 -14.51
N ALA A 70 -4.53 13.92 -14.52
CA ALA A 70 -5.19 14.62 -13.41
C ALA A 70 -5.09 13.85 -12.08
N ARG A 71 -5.29 12.52 -12.09
CA ARG A 71 -5.12 11.69 -10.88
C ARG A 71 -3.66 11.61 -10.43
N MET A 72 -2.72 11.43 -11.35
CA MET A 72 -1.29 11.41 -10.99
C MET A 72 -0.82 12.74 -10.41
N VAL A 73 -1.25 13.87 -11.02
CA VAL A 73 -0.96 15.21 -10.51
C VAL A 73 -1.59 15.42 -9.15
N GLN A 74 -2.80 14.92 -8.89
CA GLN A 74 -3.45 15.06 -7.59
C GLN A 74 -2.75 14.24 -6.49
N THR A 75 -2.21 13.06 -6.79
CA THR A 75 -1.38 12.28 -5.86
C THR A 75 -0.03 12.94 -5.60
N LEU A 76 0.57 13.57 -6.63
CA LEU A 76 1.83 14.32 -6.52
C LEU A 76 1.68 15.72 -5.90
N ALA A 77 0.48 16.30 -5.93
CA ALA A 77 0.16 17.61 -5.39
C ALA A 77 -0.17 17.59 -3.89
N SER A 78 -0.20 16.41 -3.25
CA SER A 78 -0.26 16.35 -1.79
C SER A 78 1.12 16.70 -1.23
N PRO A 79 1.28 17.85 -0.55
CA PRO A 79 2.59 18.31 -0.07
C PRO A 79 3.22 17.36 0.95
N GLN A 80 2.45 16.43 1.51
CA GLN A 80 2.91 15.45 2.51
C GLN A 80 3.17 14.04 1.94
N ALA A 81 2.76 13.75 0.71
CA ALA A 81 2.93 12.42 0.11
C ALA A 81 4.41 11.96 0.00
N PRO A 82 5.38 12.79 -0.44
CA PRO A 82 6.77 12.34 -0.54
C PRO A 82 7.40 12.12 0.84
N GLU A 83 7.08 12.97 1.83
CA GLU A 83 7.59 12.82 3.20
C GLU A 83 7.00 11.58 3.90
N GLN A 84 5.70 11.33 3.74
CA GLN A 84 5.06 10.15 4.31
C GLN A 84 5.61 8.86 3.68
N ALA A 85 5.79 8.83 2.36
CA ALA A 85 6.40 7.68 1.68
C ALA A 85 7.84 7.46 2.14
N ALA A 86 8.64 8.52 2.26
CA ALA A 86 10.00 8.44 2.78
C ALA A 86 10.04 7.92 4.23
N ARG A 87 9.12 8.37 5.10
CA ARG A 87 9.01 7.88 6.49
C ARG A 87 8.62 6.41 6.54
N VAL A 88 7.69 5.95 5.71
CA VAL A 88 7.29 4.54 5.66
C VAL A 88 8.44 3.67 5.16
N LEU A 89 9.14 4.09 4.10
CA LEU A 89 10.28 3.34 3.59
C LEU A 89 11.44 3.29 4.60
N CYS A 90 11.74 4.41 5.28
CA CYS A 90 12.71 4.44 6.36
C CYS A 90 12.32 3.50 7.50
N ARG A 91 11.05 3.50 7.91
CA ARG A 91 10.51 2.60 8.92
C ARG A 91 10.66 1.13 8.51
N VAL A 92 10.24 0.76 7.31
CA VAL A 92 10.31 -0.63 6.82
C VAL A 92 11.76 -1.08 6.63
N GLY A 93 12.66 -0.19 6.18
CA GLY A 93 14.08 -0.51 6.00
C GLY A 93 14.85 -0.61 7.32
N CYS A 94 14.57 0.27 8.29
CA CYS A 94 15.29 0.28 9.57
C CYS A 94 14.68 -0.66 10.61
N GLN A 95 13.36 -0.93 10.56
CA GLN A 95 12.67 -1.86 11.47
C GLN A 95 12.49 -3.27 10.86
N GLY A 96 12.45 -3.39 9.53
CA GLY A 96 12.29 -4.67 8.85
C GLY A 96 13.62 -5.37 8.62
N HIS A 97 13.59 -6.69 8.43
CA HIS A 97 14.77 -7.52 8.10
C HIS A 97 15.31 -7.29 6.67
N ALA A 98 14.88 -6.23 5.98
CA ALA A 98 15.17 -6.00 4.57
C ALA A 98 16.43 -5.16 4.40
N HIS A 99 17.60 -5.82 4.32
CA HIS A 99 18.96 -5.26 4.20
C HIS A 99 19.32 -4.23 5.28
N PRO A 100 20.53 -4.28 5.88
CA PRO A 100 20.89 -3.36 6.97
C PRO A 100 20.92 -1.90 6.47
N ALA A 101 19.80 -1.20 6.65
CA ALA A 101 19.65 0.22 6.37
C ALA A 101 20.21 1.09 7.51
N LEU A 102 20.60 0.45 8.62
CA LEU A 102 21.38 1.04 9.70
C LEU A 102 22.86 0.69 9.48
N ASP A 103 23.72 1.68 9.57
CA ASP A 103 25.17 1.49 9.59
C ASP A 103 25.63 0.94 10.96
N ALA A 104 26.89 0.49 11.05
CA ALA A 104 27.47 -0.03 12.30
C ALA A 104 27.39 0.98 13.46
N ASP A 105 27.38 2.28 13.14
CA ASP A 105 27.27 3.39 14.09
C ASP A 105 25.81 3.73 14.46
N GLY A 106 24.83 2.94 14.03
CA GLY A 106 23.39 3.16 14.28
C GLY A 106 22.77 4.30 13.46
N SER A 107 23.50 4.81 12.45
CA SER A 107 23.02 5.87 11.55
C SER A 107 22.20 5.29 10.40
N CYS A 108 21.08 5.94 10.06
CA CYS A 108 20.26 5.51 8.93
C CYS A 108 20.93 5.90 7.61
N ARG A 109 21.21 4.92 6.76
CA ARG A 109 21.86 5.11 5.44
C ARG A 109 21.03 5.94 4.45
N TRP A 110 19.73 6.09 4.69
CA TRP A 110 18.84 6.89 3.85
C TRP A 110 18.80 8.38 4.23
N HIS A 111 19.01 8.70 5.51
CA HIS A 111 18.94 10.08 6.00
C HIS A 111 20.29 10.63 6.45
N GLY A 112 21.32 9.78 6.58
CA GLY A 112 22.67 10.18 7.00
C GLY A 112 22.77 10.65 8.45
N GLY A 113 21.77 10.36 9.29
CA GLY A 113 21.70 10.79 10.68
C GLY A 113 20.96 9.80 11.59
N ALA A 114 20.78 10.19 12.85
CA ALA A 114 20.12 9.37 13.87
C ALA A 114 18.65 9.12 13.51
N CYS A 115 18.23 7.85 13.45
CA CYS A 115 16.87 7.47 13.12
C CYS A 115 16.02 7.36 14.38
N ALA A 116 15.05 8.26 14.57
CA ALA A 116 14.10 8.20 15.69
C ALA A 116 13.36 6.85 15.80
N ALA A 117 13.10 6.20 14.65
CA ALA A 117 12.42 4.90 14.59
C ALA A 117 13.28 3.71 15.04
N ALA A 118 14.61 3.86 15.10
CA ALA A 118 15.54 2.86 15.65
C ALA A 118 15.77 3.07 17.15
N THR A 119 15.73 4.32 17.62
CA THR A 119 15.89 4.67 19.04
C THR A 119 14.75 4.11 19.91
N GLU A 120 13.53 4.06 19.38
CA GLU A 120 12.36 3.49 20.08
C GLU A 120 12.49 1.96 20.31
N VAL A 121 13.11 1.23 19.38
CA VAL A 121 13.32 -0.23 19.50
C VAL A 121 14.41 -0.55 20.53
N ASN A 122 15.47 0.25 20.58
CA ASN A 122 16.55 0.07 21.56
C ASN A 122 16.05 0.34 23.00
N ALA A 123 15.17 1.33 23.17
CA ALA A 123 14.49 1.58 24.45
C ALA A 123 13.51 0.45 24.85
N GLN A 124 12.81 -0.16 23.89
CA GLN A 124 11.94 -1.32 24.15
C GLN A 124 12.72 -2.60 24.46
N THR A 125 13.89 -2.79 23.84
CA THR A 125 14.72 -3.98 24.07
C THR A 125 15.42 -3.90 25.44
N GLN A 126 15.76 -2.71 25.92
CA GLN A 126 16.33 -2.49 27.26
C GLN A 126 15.28 -2.53 28.40
N SER A 127 13.99 -2.39 28.10
CA SER A 127 12.90 -2.48 29.10
C SER A 127 12.45 -3.93 29.39
N ILE A 128 13.00 -4.92 28.69
CA ILE A 128 12.70 -6.36 28.87
C ILE A 128 13.90 -7.09 29.53
N GLY A 129 14.91 -6.34 30.00
CA GLY A 129 16.01 -6.83 30.82
C GLY A 129 15.73 -6.68 32.31
#